data_AF-A0A2G6LCA1-F1
#
_entry.id   AF-A0A2G6LCA1-F1
#
_cell.length_a   1.000
_cell.length_b   1.000
_cell.length_c   1.000
_cell.angle_alpha   90.00
_cell.angle_beta   90.00
_cell.angle_gamma   90.00
#
_symmetry.space_group_name_H-M   'P 1'
#
loop_
_entity.id
_entity.type
_entity.pdbx_description
1 polymer ?
#
loop_
_entity_poly.entity_id
_entity_poly.type
_entity_poly.pdbx_seq_one_letter_code
_entity_poly.pdbx_strand_id
1 'polypeptide(L)' 'MKYLVILTTLLLNTTYAVKCADFKTQEEAQKYYESGKPGGKRLDGDKDGEACECLPGGSHYHDSVCKRFRKKYGK' A
#
# COMPACT_ATOMS: atom_id res chain seq x y z
N MET A 1 22.64 -10.94 43.48
CA MET A 1 22.88 -9.79 42.57
C MET A 1 23.36 -10.32 41.23
N LYS A 2 22.45 -10.52 40.27
CA LYS A 2 22.69 -10.66 38.82
C LYS A 2 21.30 -10.83 38.20
N TYR A 3 20.48 -9.79 38.33
CA TYR A 3 19.32 -9.64 37.47
C TYR A 3 19.90 -9.46 36.07
N LEU A 4 19.97 -10.57 35.33
CA LEU A 4 20.27 -10.55 33.93
C LEU A 4 19.07 -9.87 33.28
N VAL A 5 19.13 -8.54 33.21
CA VAL A 5 18.16 -7.71 32.51
C VAL A 5 18.23 -8.14 31.06
N ILE A 6 17.33 -9.03 30.66
CA ILE A 6 17.09 -9.38 29.26
C ILE A 6 16.54 -8.10 28.64
N LEU A 7 17.45 -7.27 28.14
CA LEU A 7 17.16 -6.10 27.33
C LEU A 7 16.72 -6.61 25.94
N THR A 8 15.55 -7.25 25.87
CA THR A 8 14.89 -7.54 24.61
C THR A 8 14.45 -6.21 24.03
N THR A 9 15.29 -5.66 23.16
CA THR A 9 14.97 -4.54 22.28
C THR A 9 13.68 -4.89 21.54
N LEU A 10 12.57 -4.23 21.90
CA LEU A 10 11.38 -4.21 21.08
C LEU A 10 11.79 -3.63 19.72
N LEU A 11 11.92 -4.49 18.72
CA LEU A 11 11.90 -4.08 17.33
C LEU A 11 10.49 -3.55 17.06
N LEU A 12 10.32 -2.24 17.24
CA LEU A 12 9.15 -1.52 16.78
C LEU A 12 9.12 -1.64 15.25
N ASN A 13 8.46 -2.69 14.75
CA ASN A 13 8.16 -2.84 13.34
C ASN A 13 7.10 -1.79 12.99
N THR A 14 7.52 -0.53 12.85
CA THR A 14 6.69 0.54 12.30
C THR A 14 6.55 0.26 10.81
N THR A 15 5.70 -0.70 10.46
CA THR A 15 5.31 -0.92 9.07
C THR A 15 4.55 0.33 8.64
N TYR A 16 5.24 1.21 7.91
CA TYR A 16 4.58 2.34 7.28
C TYR A 16 3.49 1.77 6.37
N ALA A 17 2.24 2.19 6.58
CA ALA A 17 1.14 1.74 5.75
C ALA A 17 1.36 2.26 4.32
N VAL A 18 1.69 1.35 3.42
CA VAL A 18 1.84 1.64 1.98
C VAL A 18 0.50 2.08 1.41
N LYS A 19 0.53 3.01 0.45
CA LYS A 19 -0.66 3.63 -0.15
C LYS A 19 -0.52 3.66 -1.67
N CYS A 20 -1.65 3.73 -2.38
CA CYS A 20 -1.64 3.87 -3.84
C CYS A 20 -0.87 5.10 -4.34
N ALA A 21 -0.76 6.16 -3.54
CA ALA A 21 0.02 7.34 -3.91
C ALA A 21 1.53 7.06 -4.06
N ASP A 22 2.04 6.01 -3.41
CA ASP A 22 3.45 5.63 -3.38
C ASP A 22 3.91 4.98 -4.71
N PHE A 23 2.98 4.56 -5.57
CA PHE A 23 3.25 3.87 -6.84
C PHE A 23 2.95 4.76 -8.04
N LYS A 24 3.67 4.59 -9.15
CA LYS A 24 3.43 5.38 -10.38
C LYS A 24 2.32 4.77 -11.22
N THR A 25 2.25 3.45 -11.29
CA THR A 25 1.27 2.72 -12.11
C THR A 25 0.53 1.68 -11.29
N GLN A 26 -0.62 1.25 -11.80
CA GLN A 26 -1.38 0.15 -11.21
C GLN A 26 -0.54 -1.14 -11.17
N GLU A 27 0.21 -1.44 -12.23
CA GLU A 27 1.08 -2.62 -12.32
C GLU A 27 2.13 -2.68 -11.20
N GLU A 28 2.75 -1.55 -10.86
CA GLU A 28 3.71 -1.49 -9.74
C GLU A 28 3.03 -1.79 -8.39
N ALA A 29 1.83 -1.24 -8.18
CA ALA A 29 1.04 -1.49 -6.98
C ALA A 29 0.57 -2.96 -6.90
N GLN A 30 0.17 -3.54 -8.04
CA GLN A 30 -0.26 -4.92 -8.15
C GLN A 30 0.86 -5.89 -7.78
N LYS A 31 2.08 -5.67 -8.29
CA LYS A 31 3.26 -6.47 -7.90
C LYS A 31 3.52 -6.41 -6.40
N TYR A 32 3.32 -5.25 -5.77
CA TYR A 32 3.45 -5.13 -4.32
C TYR A 32 2.36 -5.92 -3.58
N TYR A 33 1.10 -5.79 -4.01
CA TYR A 33 -0.03 -6.54 -3.48
C TYR A 33 0.20 -8.06 -3.54
N GLU A 34 0.59 -8.56 -4.71
CA GLU A 34 0.86 -9.99 -4.96
C GLU A 34 2.09 -10.52 -4.21
N SER A 35 3.07 -9.66 -3.93
CA SER A 35 4.27 -10.05 -3.17
C SER A 35 4.00 -10.41 -1.71
N GLY A 36 2.78 -10.16 -1.20
CA GLY A 36 2.40 -10.45 0.19
C GLY A 36 3.11 -9.58 1.23
N LYS A 37 3.79 -8.50 0.81
CA LYS A 37 4.48 -7.58 1.72
C LYS A 37 3.50 -6.89 2.68
N PRO A 38 3.93 -6.56 3.91
CA PRO A 38 3.07 -5.89 4.89
C PRO A 38 2.41 -4.63 4.31
N GLY A 39 1.10 -4.50 4.51
CA GLY A 39 0.33 -3.37 3.98
C GLY A 39 -0.19 -3.54 2.55
N GLY A 40 0.25 -4.56 1.80
CA GLY A 40 -0.19 -4.79 0.42
C GLY A 40 -1.71 -4.96 0.29
N LYS A 41 -2.33 -5.73 1.19
CA LYS A 41 -3.80 -5.92 1.24
C LYS A 41 -4.62 -4.64 1.43
N ARG A 42 -3.99 -3.50 1.77
CA ARG A 42 -4.68 -2.21 1.89
C ARG A 42 -4.72 -1.43 0.57
N LEU A 43 -3.99 -1.90 -0.44
CA LEU A 43 -3.96 -1.31 -1.78
C LEU A 43 -5.17 -1.71 -2.62
N ASP A 44 -5.76 -2.87 -2.31
CA ASP A 44 -7.02 -3.38 -2.85
C ASP A 44 -8.11 -3.17 -1.78
N GLY A 45 -8.87 -2.08 -1.91
CA GLY A 45 -9.76 -1.58 -0.85
C GLY A 45 -11.13 -2.26 -0.84
N ASP A 46 -11.63 -2.59 -2.03
CA ASP A 46 -12.89 -3.24 -2.32
C ASP A 46 -12.76 -4.76 -2.47
N LYS A 47 -11.53 -5.27 -2.55
CA LYS A 47 -11.15 -6.70 -2.47
C LYS A 47 -11.57 -7.49 -3.71
N ASP A 48 -11.50 -6.85 -4.87
CA ASP A 48 -11.80 -7.49 -6.16
C ASP A 48 -10.56 -8.19 -6.76
N GLY A 49 -9.39 -7.98 -6.18
CA GLY A 49 -8.11 -8.53 -6.62
C GLY A 49 -7.24 -7.57 -7.42
N GLU A 50 -7.72 -6.36 -7.73
CA GLU A 50 -7.00 -5.32 -8.45
C GLU A 50 -6.56 -4.19 -7.50
N ALA A 51 -5.27 -4.16 -7.17
CA ALA A 51 -4.73 -3.12 -6.30
C ALA A 51 -4.69 -1.77 -7.02
N CYS A 52 -5.16 -0.71 -6.36
CA CYS A 52 -5.01 0.67 -6.80
C CYS A 52 -5.49 0.97 -8.22
N GLU A 53 -6.67 0.47 -8.60
CA GLU A 53 -7.40 0.70 -9.85
C GLU A 53 -7.41 2.16 -10.38
N CYS A 54 -7.28 3.16 -9.49
CA CYS A 54 -7.24 4.58 -9.84
C CYS A 54 -5.86 5.08 -10.34
N LEU A 55 -4.83 4.24 -10.36
CA LEU A 55 -3.52 4.56 -10.92
C LEU A 55 -3.51 4.34 -12.44
N PRO A 56 -2.60 5.00 -13.18
CA PRO A 56 -2.42 4.74 -14.61
C PRO A 56 -2.27 3.24 -14.91
N GLY A 57 -3.08 2.75 -15.85
CA GLY A 57 -3.14 1.33 -16.25
C GLY A 57 -4.21 0.50 -15.53
N GLY A 58 -4.83 1.01 -14.47
CA GLY A 58 -5.91 0.31 -13.77
C GLY A 58 -7.27 0.42 -14.45
N SER A 59 -8.15 -0.54 -14.17
CA SER A 59 -9.48 -0.68 -14.76
C SER A 59 -10.37 0.55 -14.53
N HIS A 60 -10.27 1.20 -13.37
CA HIS A 60 -11.05 2.38 -13.01
C HIS A 60 -10.31 3.71 -13.21
N TYR A 61 -9.14 3.73 -13.85
CA TYR A 61 -8.31 4.94 -13.98
C TYR A 61 -9.07 6.16 -14.54
N HIS A 62 -9.95 5.94 -15.51
CA HIS A 62 -10.74 7.01 -16.14
C HIS A 62 -12.03 7.36 -15.41
N ASP A 63 -12.42 6.58 -14.41
CA ASP A 63 -13.69 6.77 -13.73
C ASP A 63 -13.72 8.06 -12.91
N SER A 64 -14.93 8.57 -12.76
CA SER A 64 -15.18 9.80 -12.02
C SER A 64 -14.86 9.64 -10.53
N VAL A 65 -14.99 8.42 -9.98
CA VAL A 65 -14.62 8.08 -8.59
C VAL A 65 -13.13 8.36 -8.32
N CYS A 66 -12.27 8.09 -9.30
CA CYS A 66 -10.83 8.31 -9.22
C CYS A 66 -10.41 9.78 -9.45
N LYS A 67 -11.32 10.67 -9.85
CA LYS A 67 -10.99 12.08 -10.19
C LYS A 67 -10.35 12.83 -9.02
N ARG A 68 -10.87 12.63 -7.80
CA ARG A 68 -10.33 13.29 -6.60
C ARG A 68 -8.93 12.77 -6.27
N PHE A 69 -8.70 11.47 -6.41
CA PHE A 69 -7.40 10.84 -6.19
C PHE A 69 -6.36 11.37 -7.17
N ARG A 70 -6.64 11.31 -8.49
CA ARG A 70 -5.74 11.79 -9.55
C ARG A 70 -5.36 13.25 -9.38
N LYS A 71 -6.35 14.12 -9.11
CA LYS A 71 -6.11 15.54 -8.81
C LYS A 71 -5.23 15.75 -7.58
N LYS A 72 -5.43 14.97 -6.51
CA LYS A 72 -4.69 15.12 -5.25
C LYS A 72 -3.23 14.69 -5.38
N TYR A 73 -2.97 13.61 -6.12
CA TYR A 73 -1.64 12.97 -6.17
C TYR A 73 -0.91 13.16 -7.50
N GLY A 74 -1.46 13.93 -8.44
CA GLY A 74 -0.84 14.23 -9.73
C GLY A 74 -0.61 12.97 -10.57
N LYS A 75 -1.61 12.10 -10.62
CA LYS A 75 -1.60 10.85 -11.40
C LYS A 75 -2.35 11.01 -12.70
#